data_AF-A0AAD6QFQ3-F1
#
_entry.id   AF-A0AAD6QFQ3-F1
#
_cell.length_a   1.000
_cell.length_b   1.000
_cell.length_c   1.000
_cell.angle_alpha   90.00
_cell.angle_beta   90.00
_cell.angle_gamma   90.00
#
_symmetry.space_group_name_H-M   'P 1'
#
loop_
_entity.id
_entity.type
_entity.pdbx_description
1 polymer ?
#
loop_
_entity_poly.entity_id
_entity_poly.type
_entity_poly.pdbx_seq_one_letter_code
_entity_poly.pdbx_strand_id
1 'polypeptide(L)'
;MLSQMVGRIKSKPGGKLETGEAPVVERYNRPMPKLRNTKPDSGRYEERAVAPGTLNVAQLRHIILMYQGKADDHEGPMNIQQIAEKFRLEVAQVQRILQFLSLPTEDNNKQKGHR
;
A
#
# COMPACT_ATOMS: atom_id res chain seq x y z
N MET A 1 -27.07 41.96 -42.08
CA MET A 1 -27.63 40.69 -41.58
C MET A 1 -26.50 39.84 -41.02
N LEU A 2 -26.26 39.84 -39.71
CA LEU A 2 -25.71 38.70 -38.96
C LEU A 2 -25.79 39.03 -37.46
N SER A 3 -26.80 38.48 -36.79
CA SER A 3 -26.98 38.54 -35.33
C SER A 3 -27.55 37.20 -34.91
N GLN A 4 -26.77 36.14 -35.08
CA GLN A 4 -27.04 34.86 -34.42
C GLN A 4 -26.33 34.91 -33.06
N MET A 5 -27.01 35.51 -32.09
CA MET A 5 -26.64 35.41 -30.69
C MET A 5 -27.09 34.02 -30.20
N VAL A 6 -26.24 33.02 -30.37
CA VAL A 6 -26.50 31.66 -29.88
C VAL A 6 -26.28 31.66 -28.37
N GLY A 7 -27.37 31.63 -27.60
CA GLY A 7 -27.34 31.42 -26.14
C GLY A 7 -27.57 32.69 -25.31
N ARG A 8 -28.80 33.20 -25.28
CA ARG A 8 -29.22 34.22 -24.30
C ARG A 8 -29.67 33.51 -23.02
N ILE A 9 -28.78 33.41 -22.04
CA ILE A 9 -29.10 32.84 -20.72
C ILE A 9 -30.09 33.78 -20.01
N LYS A 10 -31.37 33.39 -19.94
CA LYS A 10 -32.37 34.07 -19.09
C LYS A 10 -32.52 33.30 -17.79
N SER A 11 -31.72 33.63 -16.78
CA SER A 11 -32.05 33.25 -15.40
C SER A 11 -33.25 34.07 -14.94
N LYS A 12 -34.34 33.42 -14.50
CA LYS A 12 -35.38 34.12 -13.72
C LYS A 12 -34.77 34.57 -12.38
N PRO A 13 -35.17 35.73 -11.82
CA PRO A 13 -34.63 36.19 -10.55
C PRO A 13 -35.07 35.20 -9.45
N GLY A 14 -34.13 34.41 -8.93
CA GLY A 14 -34.37 33.42 -7.88
C GLY A 14 -34.50 31.94 -8.33
N GLY A 15 -34.28 31.61 -9.61
CA GLY A 15 -34.33 30.22 -10.11
C GLY A 15 -32.98 29.71 -10.61
N LYS A 16 -32.68 28.43 -10.38
CA LYS A 16 -31.47 27.75 -10.89
C LYS A 16 -31.36 27.88 -12.42
N LEU A 17 -30.12 27.97 -12.90
CA LEU A 17 -29.78 28.04 -14.33
C LEU A 17 -30.13 26.71 -15.02
N GLU A 18 -31.22 26.70 -15.77
CA GLU A 18 -31.64 25.59 -16.62
C GLU A 18 -31.36 26.00 -18.07
N THR A 19 -30.49 25.26 -18.78
CA THR A 19 -30.34 25.38 -20.24
C THR A 19 -31.39 24.46 -20.86
N GLY A 20 -32.05 24.88 -21.95
CA GLY A 20 -33.19 24.18 -22.54
C GLY A 20 -33.06 22.65 -22.56
N GLU A 21 -34.02 21.99 -21.91
CA GLU A 21 -34.42 20.58 -22.07
C GLU A 21 -33.32 19.50 -22.05
N ALA A 22 -32.20 19.71 -21.35
CA ALA A 22 -31.28 18.63 -21.03
C ALA A 22 -30.74 18.83 -19.61
N PRO A 23 -31.03 17.92 -18.65
CA PRO A 23 -30.37 17.95 -17.36
C PRO A 23 -28.87 17.74 -17.59
N VAL A 24 -28.10 18.82 -17.49
CA VAL A 24 -26.64 18.76 -17.51
C VAL A 24 -26.21 17.96 -16.28
N VAL A 25 -25.77 16.73 -16.55
CA VAL A 25 -25.24 15.73 -15.63
C VAL A 25 -26.32 14.89 -14.93
N GLU A 26 -26.76 13.83 -15.60
CA GLU A 26 -27.03 12.57 -14.89
C GLU A 26 -25.83 12.30 -13.98
N ARG A 27 -26.05 12.33 -12.66
CA ARG A 27 -25.01 12.01 -11.70
C ARG A 27 -24.48 10.63 -12.06
N TYR A 28 -23.21 10.58 -12.43
CA TYR A 28 -22.52 9.35 -12.79
C TYR A 28 -22.56 8.41 -11.58
N ASN A 29 -23.49 7.44 -11.60
CA ASN A 29 -23.66 6.45 -10.53
C ASN A 29 -22.59 5.36 -10.57
N ARG A 30 -21.40 5.66 -11.13
CA ARG A 30 -20.27 4.75 -11.06
C ARG A 30 -19.66 4.86 -9.67
N PRO A 31 -19.44 3.73 -8.98
CA PRO A 31 -18.74 3.77 -7.71
C PRO A 31 -17.36 4.39 -7.95
N MET A 32 -17.02 5.42 -7.16
CA MET A 32 -15.68 5.99 -7.17
C MET A 32 -14.66 4.86 -6.94
N PRO A 33 -13.46 4.92 -7.57
CA PRO A 33 -12.39 3.98 -7.27
C PRO A 33 -12.20 3.92 -5.75
N LYS A 34 -12.35 2.73 -5.17
CA LYS A 34 -12.18 2.54 -3.73
C LYS A 34 -10.77 3.02 -3.38
N LEU A 35 -10.67 3.92 -2.40
CA LEU A 35 -9.38 4.30 -1.83
C LEU A 35 -8.73 3.01 -1.30
N ARG A 36 -7.63 2.59 -1.95
CA ARG A 36 -6.90 1.39 -1.54
C ARG A 36 -6.09 1.73 -0.30
N ASN A 37 -6.67 1.48 0.86
CA ASN A 37 -5.92 1.48 2.11
C ASN A 37 -5.25 0.11 2.25
N THR A 38 -3.96 0.02 1.88
CA THR A 38 -3.14 -1.12 2.25
C THR A 38 -2.85 -1.01 3.75
N LYS A 39 -3.46 -1.87 4.56
CA LYS A 39 -2.98 -2.05 5.93
C LYS A 39 -1.60 -2.71 5.85
N PRO A 40 -0.63 -2.32 6.70
CA PRO A 40 0.66 -3.00 6.77
C PRO A 40 0.52 -4.48 7.13
N ASP A 41 -0.60 -4.88 7.75
CA ASP A 41 -0.99 -6.28 7.99
C ASP A 41 -1.59 -6.96 6.75
N SER A 42 -1.03 -6.77 5.56
CA SER A 42 -1.44 -7.50 4.34
C SER A 42 -1.06 -8.99 4.37
N GLY A 43 -1.16 -9.64 5.52
CA GLY A 43 -0.59 -10.95 5.84
C GLY A 43 -1.17 -12.13 5.05
N ARG A 44 -2.39 -12.03 4.49
CA ARG A 44 -3.04 -13.18 3.82
C ARG A 44 -2.25 -13.73 2.62
N TYR A 45 -1.50 -12.89 1.92
CA TYR A 45 -0.67 -13.34 0.79
C TYR A 45 0.78 -13.56 1.18
N GLU A 46 1.25 -12.92 2.25
CA GLU A 46 2.63 -13.00 2.74
C GLU A 46 2.94 -14.30 3.47
N GLU A 47 1.90 -15.00 3.96
CA GLU A 47 2.00 -16.31 4.61
C GLU A 47 1.61 -17.48 3.69
N ARG A 48 1.35 -17.20 2.41
CA ARG A 48 0.92 -18.23 1.46
C ARG A 48 2.00 -19.31 1.32
N ALA A 49 1.60 -20.58 1.44
CA ALA A 49 2.50 -21.71 1.21
C ALA A 49 3.13 -21.62 -0.18
N VAL A 50 4.46 -21.70 -0.24
CA VAL A 50 5.25 -21.66 -1.47
C VAL A 50 5.83 -23.05 -1.74
N ALA A 51 6.27 -23.29 -2.98
CA ALA A 51 6.88 -24.55 -3.37
C ALA A 51 8.14 -24.84 -2.53
N PRO A 52 8.49 -26.13 -2.30
CA PRO A 52 9.71 -26.48 -1.61
C PRO A 52 10.93 -25.88 -2.33
N GLY A 53 11.84 -25.27 -1.56
CA GLY A 53 13.02 -24.58 -2.10
C GLY A 53 12.81 -23.11 -2.44
N THR A 54 11.63 -22.54 -2.15
CA THR A 54 11.38 -21.09 -2.29
C THR A 54 11.06 -20.45 -0.95
N LEU A 55 11.40 -19.17 -0.79
CA LEU A 55 11.14 -18.40 0.42
C LEU A 55 9.87 -17.59 0.29
N ASN A 56 9.10 -17.56 1.39
CA ASN A 56 7.93 -16.73 1.52
C ASN A 56 8.29 -15.28 1.92
N VAL A 57 7.39 -14.32 1.67
CA VAL A 57 7.59 -12.91 2.06
C VAL A 57 7.72 -12.77 3.57
N ALA A 58 6.89 -13.49 4.34
CA ALA A 58 7.00 -13.52 5.81
C ALA A 58 8.37 -14.05 6.28
N GLN A 59 8.91 -15.07 5.60
CA GLN A 59 10.24 -15.63 5.93
C GLN A 59 11.36 -14.65 5.59
N LEU A 60 11.26 -13.94 4.45
CA LEU A 60 12.21 -12.88 4.08
C LEU A 60 12.21 -11.73 5.09
N ARG A 61 11.02 -11.26 5.51
CA ARG A 61 10.88 -10.25 6.56
C ARG A 61 11.53 -10.73 7.86
N HIS A 62 11.27 -11.97 8.22
CA HIS A 62 11.82 -12.56 9.44
C HIS A 62 13.35 -12.62 9.39
N ILE A 63 13.97 -13.04 8.27
CA ILE A 63 15.43 -13.02 8.06
C ILE A 63 16.02 -11.62 8.34
N ILE A 64 15.40 -10.57 7.81
CA ILE A 64 15.88 -9.20 8.02
C ILE A 64 15.72 -8.78 9.48
N LEU A 65 14.61 -9.13 10.14
CA LEU A 65 14.41 -8.87 11.56
C LEU A 65 15.44 -9.61 12.42
N MET A 66 15.83 -10.84 12.04
CA MET A 66 16.86 -11.57 12.78
C MET A 66 18.22 -10.89 12.72
N TYR A 67 18.59 -10.43 11.52
CA TYR A 67 19.84 -9.71 11.31
C TYR A 67 19.86 -8.38 12.08
N GLN A 68 18.72 -7.69 12.17
CA GLN A 68 18.56 -6.47 12.97
C GLN A 68 18.44 -6.72 14.48
N GLY A 69 18.23 -7.97 14.90
CA GLY A 69 17.97 -8.32 16.31
C GLY A 69 16.62 -7.84 16.84
N LYS A 70 15.64 -7.65 15.94
CA LYS A 70 14.26 -7.26 16.26
C LYS A 70 13.26 -8.40 16.08
N ALA A 71 13.75 -9.62 15.90
CA ALA A 71 12.87 -10.78 15.79
C ALA A 71 12.36 -11.17 17.18
N ASP A 72 11.11 -11.61 17.25
CA ASP A 72 10.51 -12.05 18.53
C ASP A 72 11.11 -13.38 19.03
N ASP A 73 11.73 -14.16 18.14
CA ASP A 73 12.25 -15.50 18.41
C ASP A 73 13.58 -15.52 19.19
N HIS A 74 14.39 -14.46 19.09
CA HIS A 74 15.74 -14.44 19.68
C HIS A 74 16.19 -13.04 20.05
N GLU A 75 16.97 -12.96 21.11
CA GLU A 75 17.48 -11.70 21.65
C GLU A 75 18.80 -11.31 20.95
N GLY A 76 18.78 -10.20 20.21
CA GLY A 76 19.98 -9.62 19.60
C GLY A 76 20.23 -9.98 18.12
N PRO A 77 21.21 -9.33 17.48
CA PRO A 77 21.50 -9.52 16.06
C PRO A 77 22.15 -10.89 15.80
N MET A 78 21.62 -11.62 14.82
CA MET A 78 22.10 -12.95 14.45
C MET A 78 23.05 -12.89 13.26
N ASN A 79 24.10 -13.73 13.26
CA ASN A 79 25.07 -13.73 12.17
C ASN A 79 24.50 -14.41 10.91
N ILE A 80 24.98 -14.01 9.73
CA ILE A 80 24.55 -14.51 8.42
C ILE A 80 24.65 -16.04 8.34
N GLN A 81 25.71 -16.63 8.90
CA GLN A 81 25.90 -18.09 8.92
C GLN A 81 24.83 -18.80 9.75
N GLN A 82 24.51 -18.27 10.93
CA GLN A 82 23.48 -18.84 11.80
C GLN A 82 22.09 -18.75 11.15
N ILE A 83 21.82 -17.64 10.43
CA ILE A 83 20.58 -17.47 9.66
C ILE A 83 20.52 -18.50 8.52
N ALA A 84 21.63 -18.69 7.80
CA ALA A 84 21.72 -19.67 6.72
C ALA A 84 21.44 -21.10 7.23
N GLU A 85 21.96 -21.47 8.39
CA GLU A 85 21.69 -22.76 9.03
C GLU A 85 20.22 -22.92 9.45
N LYS A 86 19.61 -21.90 10.08
CA LYS A 86 18.21 -21.94 10.52
C LYS A 86 17.24 -22.16 9.36
N PHE A 87 17.49 -21.53 8.21
CA PHE A 87 16.65 -21.64 7.02
C PHE A 87 17.12 -22.68 5.99
N ARG A 88 18.25 -23.36 6.25
CA ARG A 88 18.91 -24.29 5.30
C ARG A 88 19.18 -23.64 3.94
N LEU A 89 19.64 -22.39 3.98
CA LEU A 89 19.97 -21.59 2.80
C LEU A 89 21.47 -21.52 2.60
N GLU A 90 21.88 -21.20 1.37
CA GLU A 90 23.27 -20.86 1.10
C GLU A 90 23.59 -19.45 1.62
N VAL A 91 24.78 -19.27 2.19
CA VAL A 91 25.22 -17.98 2.77
C VAL A 91 25.15 -16.84 1.75
N ALA A 92 25.50 -17.12 0.49
CA ALA A 92 25.43 -16.14 -0.59
C ALA A 92 24.01 -15.62 -0.84
N GLN A 93 22.99 -16.45 -0.62
CA GLN A 93 21.59 -16.05 -0.80
C GLN A 93 21.15 -15.12 0.32
N VAL A 94 21.53 -15.41 1.58
CA VAL A 94 21.23 -14.55 2.73
C VAL A 94 21.91 -13.19 2.57
N GLN A 95 23.16 -13.17 2.08
CA GLN A 95 23.87 -11.92 1.81
C GLN A 95 23.19 -11.09 0.72
N ARG A 96 22.72 -11.72 -0.37
CA ARG A 96 21.94 -11.02 -1.42
C ARG A 96 20.63 -10.46 -0.88
N ILE A 97 19.92 -11.22 -0.05
CA ILE A 97 18.67 -10.77 0.60
C ILE A 97 18.93 -9.49 1.39
N LEU A 98 19.97 -9.47 2.23
CA LEU A 98 20.31 -8.29 3.04
C LEU A 98 20.82 -7.10 2.22
N GLN A 99 21.44 -7.35 1.07
CA GLN A 99 21.93 -6.29 0.18
C GLN A 99 20.80 -5.61 -0.60
N PHE A 100 19.80 -6.39 -1.05
CA PHE A 100 18.76 -5.89 -1.95
C PHE A 100 17.44 -5.55 -1.25
N LEU A 101 17.20 -6.09 -0.04
CA LEU A 101 15.96 -5.87 0.69
C LEU A 101 16.24 -5.05 1.95
N SER A 102 15.47 -3.97 2.11
CA SER A 102 15.38 -3.21 3.34
C SER A 102 13.92 -3.18 3.80
N LEU A 103 13.72 -3.24 5.11
CA LEU A 103 12.40 -2.98 5.68
C LEU A 103 12.23 -1.45 5.76
N PRO A 104 11.02 -0.93 5.48
CA PRO A 104 10.72 0.46 5.80
C PRO A 104 10.96 0.67 7.29
N THR A 105 11.55 1.82 7.64
CA THR A 105 11.74 2.19 9.04
C THR A 105 10.36 2.17 9.71
N GLU A 106 10.22 1.40 10.78
CA GLU A 106 9.03 1.46 11.62
C GLU A 106 8.99 2.88 12.19
N ASP A 107 8.18 3.76 11.58
CA ASP A 107 7.93 5.08 12.10
C ASP A 107 7.29 4.89 13.47
N ASN A 108 8.09 5.03 14.52
CA ASN A 108 7.68 5.08 15.92
C ASN A 108 6.80 6.30 16.24
N ASN A 109 6.04 6.81 15.26
CA ASN A 109 4.92 7.70 15.47
C ASN A 109 3.76 6.91 16.11
N LYS A 110 4.02 6.37 17.31
CA LYS A 110 3.00 6.38 18.36
C LYS A 110 2.66 7.85 18.57
N GLN A 111 1.70 8.35 17.81
CA GLN A 111 0.94 9.53 18.19
C GLN A 111 0.48 9.26 19.63
N LYS A 112 1.15 9.91 20.58
CA LYS A 112 0.64 10.11 21.92
C LYS A 112 -0.69 10.84 21.72
N GLY A 113 -1.78 10.08 21.67
CA GLY A 113 -3.10 10.64 21.84
C GLY A 113 -3.12 11.25 23.23
N HIS A 114 -2.89 12.57 23.30
CA HIS A 114 -3.17 13.33 24.50
C HIS A 114 -4.65 13.15 24.82
N ARG A 115 -4.92 12.52 25.96
CA ARG A 115 -6.23 12.48 26.60
C ARG A 115 -6.17 13.30 27.87
#